data_AF-A0A945MUM2-F1
#
_entry.id   AF-A0A945MUM2-F1
#
_cell.length_a   1.000
_cell.length_b   1.000
_cell.length_c   1.000
_cell.angle_alpha   90.00
_cell.angle_beta   90.00
_cell.angle_gamma   90.00
#
_symmetry.space_group_name_H-M   'P 1'
#
loop_
_entity.id
_entity.type
_entity.pdbx_description
1 polymer ?
#
loop_
_entity_poly.entity_id
_entity_poly.type
_entity_poly.pdbx_seq_one_letter_code
_entity_poly.pdbx_strand_id
1 'polypeptide(L)' 'MGTRILLVGCGKMGGALLGGWLGGDVAAGDVAVVEPFAGDDVKQRFGVSVV' A
#
# COMPACT_ATOMS: atom_id res chain seq x y z
N MET A 1 19.29 5.53 -0.53
CA MET A 1 18.15 5.74 -1.45
C MET A 1 17.33 4.46 -1.38
N GLY A 2 16.12 4.50 -0.81
CA GLY A 2 15.26 3.32 -0.65
C GLY A 2 14.54 2.95 -1.96
N THR A 3 14.09 1.70 -2.07
CA THR A 3 13.30 1.22 -3.21
C THR A 3 11.88 1.78 -3.12
N ARG A 4 11.39 2.41 -4.20
CA ARG A 4 10.01 2.91 -4.29
C ARG A 4 9.12 1.85 -4.92
N ILE A 5 7.99 1.55 -4.29
CA ILE A 5 7.08 0.47 -4.71
C ILE A 5 5.75 1.09 -5.14
N LEU A 6 5.27 0.68 -6.31
CA LEU A 6 3.92 0.97 -6.79
C LEU A 6 3.10 -0.32 -6.75
N LEU A 7 2.02 -0.32 -5.98
CA LEU A 7 1.06 -1.41 -5.93
C LEU A 7 -0.21 -1.02 -6.68
N VAL A 8 -0.53 -1.73 -7.77
CA VAL A 8 -1.75 -1.50 -8.55
C VAL A 8 -2.80 -2.52 -8.16
N GLY A 9 -3.89 -2.06 -7.57
CA GLY A 9 -4.93 -2.88 -6.97
C GLY A 9 -4.58 -3.32 -5.55
N CYS A 10 -5.40 -2.92 -4.57
CA CYS A 10 -5.24 -3.25 -3.16
C CYS A 10 -6.52 -3.86 -2.56
N GLY A 11 -7.11 -4.81 -3.29
CA GLY A 11 -8.13 -5.71 -2.76
C GLY A 11 -7.57 -6.71 -1.74
N LYS A 12 -8.20 -7.87 -1.57
CA LYS A 12 -7.81 -8.84 -0.51
C LYS A 12 -6.33 -9.26 -0.55
N MET A 13 -5.83 -9.66 -1.73
CA MET A 13 -4.45 -10.12 -1.86
C MET A 13 -3.45 -8.97 -1.80
N GLY A 14 -3.75 -7.84 -2.48
CA GLY A 14 -2.90 -6.65 -2.44
C GLY A 14 -2.78 -6.10 -1.02
N GLY A 15 -3.87 -6.07 -0.26
CA GLY A 15 -3.86 -5.65 1.14
C GLY A 15 -3.09 -6.60 2.06
N ALA A 16 -3.13 -7.92 1.81
CA ALA A 16 -2.31 -8.88 2.56
C ALA A 16 -0.82 -8.71 2.26
N LEU A 17 -0.47 -8.51 0.99
CA LEU A 17 0.90 -8.24 0.55
C LEU A 17 1.42 -6.93 1.13
N LEU A 18 0.64 -5.85 1.03
CA LEU A 18 0.96 -4.55 1.61
C LEU A 18 1.13 -4.64 3.13
N GLY A 19 0.22 -5.34 3.82
CA GLY A 19 0.34 -5.56 5.25
C GLY A 19 1.63 -6.31 5.63
N GLY A 20 2.02 -7.32 4.86
CA GLY A 20 3.28 -8.04 5.06
C GLY A 20 4.51 -7.15 4.87
N TRP A 21 4.51 -6.28 3.85
CA TRP A 21 5.59 -5.33 3.61
C TRP A 21 5.75 -4.32 4.74
N LEU A 22 4.65 -3.70 5.16
CA LEU A 22 4.65 -2.69 6.21
C LEU A 22 4.92 -3.28 7.61
N GLY A 23 4.62 -4.56 7.82
CA GLY A 23 5.01 -5.30 9.01
C GLY A 23 6.47 -5.74 9.03
N GLY A 24 7.17 -5.65 7.89
CA GLY A 24 8.61 -5.87 7.76
C GLY A 24 9.37 -4.55 7.68
N ASP A 25 10.29 -4.46 6.71
CA ASP A 25 11.22 -3.32 6.59
C ASP A 25 10.80 -2.28 5.53
N VAL A 26 9.60 -2.39 4.97
CA VAL A 26 9.11 -1.43 3.96
C VAL A 26 8.40 -0.28 4.66
N ALA A 27 8.94 0.93 4.53
CA ALA A 27 8.29 2.11 5.06
C ALA A 27 7.03 2.47 4.24
N ALA A 28 5.95 2.88 4.91
CA ALA A 28 4.73 3.34 4.23
C ALA A 28 4.99 4.51 3.27
N GLY A 29 5.96 5.36 3.60
CA GLY A 29 6.38 6.47 2.73
C GLY A 29 6.98 6.01 1.40
N ASP A 30 7.45 4.77 1.30
CA ASP A 30 8.06 4.16 0.10
C ASP A 30 7.06 3.42 -0.79
N VAL A 31 5.78 3.36 -0.39
CA VAL A 31 4.73 2.69 -1.15
C VAL A 31 3.68 3.70 -1.63
N ALA A 32 3.32 3.61 -2.90
CA ALA A 32 2.12 4.21 -3.46
C ALA A 32 1.17 3.12 -3.95
N VAL A 33 -0.12 3.29 -3.71
CA VAL A 33 -1.17 2.37 -4.16
C VAL A 33 -2.04 3.06 -5.20
N VAL A 34 -2.43 2.33 -6.24
CA VAL A 34 -3.49 2.74 -7.16
C VAL A 34 -4.70 1.84 -6.91
N GLU A 35 -5.81 2.39 -6.41
CA GLU A 35 -7.00 1.62 -6.07
C GLU A 35 -8.30 2.36 -6.45
N PRO A 36 -8.97 1.96 -7.55
CA PRO A 36 -10.11 2.70 -8.08
C PRO A 36 -11.42 2.53 -7.29
N PHE A 37 -11.56 1.50 -6.45
CA PHE A 37 -12.85 1.18 -5.82
C PHE A 37 -12.89 1.39 -4.30
N ALA A 38 -11.76 1.26 -3.60
CA ALA A 38 -11.69 1.32 -2.14
C ALA A 38 -10.46 2.08 -1.61
N GLY A 39 -10.05 3.14 -2.31
CA GLY A 39 -8.81 3.85 -2.00
C GLY A 39 -8.76 4.47 -0.61
N ASP A 40 -9.88 5.03 -0.13
CA ASP A 40 -9.97 5.61 1.22
C ASP A 40 -9.77 4.56 2.32
N ASP A 41 -10.33 3.36 2.16
CA ASP A 41 -10.16 2.25 3.11
C ASP A 41 -8.69 1.83 3.18
N VAL A 42 -8.01 1.74 2.03
CA VAL A 42 -6.58 1.42 1.95
C VAL A 42 -5.76 2.48 2.66
N LYS A 43 -6.05 3.75 2.42
CA LYS A 43 -5.35 4.88 3.03
C LYS A 43 -5.52 4.89 4.55
N GLN A 44 -6.74 4.69 5.04
CA GLN A 44 -7.04 4.64 6.48
C GLN A 44 -6.38 3.44 7.16
N ARG A 45 -6.38 2.27 6.51
CA ARG A 45 -5.85 1.04 7.09
C ARG A 45 -4.32 0.98 7.11
N PHE A 46 -3.66 1.46 6.06
CA PHE A 46 -2.22 1.25 5.85
C PHE A 46 -1.38 2.53 5.91
N GLY A 47 -1.99 3.72 5.90
CA GLY A 47 -1.27 4.99 6.00
C GLY A 47 -0.35 5.30 4.81
N VAL A 48 -0.64 4.70 3.64
CA VAL A 48 0.13 4.89 2.40
C VAL A 48 -0.51 5.95 1.50
N SER A 49 0.26 6.46 0.53
CA SER A 49 -0.31 7.28 -0.53
C SER A 49 -1.22 6.42 -1.42
N VAL A 50 -2.42 6.89 -1.70
CA VAL A 50 -3.37 6.21 -2.60
C VAL A 50 -3.81 7.17 -3.69
N VAL A 51 -3.82 6.68 -4.92
CA VAL A 51 -4.25 7.36 -6.14
C VAL A 51 -5.44 6.63 -6.74
#